data_AF-A0A133V2D9-F1
#
_entry.id   AF-A0A133V2D9-F1
#
_cell.length_a   1.000
_cell.length_b   1.000
_cell.length_c   1.000
_cell.angle_alpha   90.00
_cell.angle_beta   90.00
_cell.angle_gamma   90.00
#
_symmetry.space_group_name_H-M   'P 1'
#
loop_
_entity.id
_entity.type
_entity.pdbx_description
1 polymer ?
#
loop_
_entity_poly.entity_id
_entity_poly.type
_entity_poly.pdbx_seq_one_letter_code
_entity_poly.pdbx_strand_id
1 'polypeptide(L)'
;MGKVKVAIAGVGNCSSSLVQGVEYYKDADEGQFVPGLMHVNFGGYHINDIDFVAAFDVDANKVGKDLSEAIFTKPNCTIQFSEVPELGVEVMRAEVQDGIGKYLKGVIPVDKTQESVNVAQILEDADADVLISYMPVGSFEASRYYAREALKAGCGFVNCIPEFIVSDKEWGEKFEEAGVPCAGDDIKSQVGATILHRAIATLLHDRGVKLDESYQLNVGGNTDFLNMLEEERLSSKRVSKTEAVATQVPYEVPLKIGPSDYIPFLDDNKVCHIYAKGRKFGDVPLEIDVKLSVEDSPNSAGVVIDALRAVKLAKDRDVGGPLTSISAYCFKHPPIQIPDSEAVQAVEEFIAGERER
;
A
#
# COMPACT_ATOMS: atom_id res chain seq x y z
N MET A 1 -1.56 -6.06 -25.47
CA MET A 1 -1.83 -7.15 -24.51
C MET A 1 -3.31 -7.16 -24.19
N GLY A 2 -3.79 -8.04 -23.30
CA GLY A 2 -5.17 -8.01 -22.81
C GLY A 2 -5.40 -6.88 -21.80
N LYS A 3 -6.58 -6.86 -21.17
CA LYS A 3 -6.85 -6.04 -19.98
C LYS A 3 -6.19 -6.65 -18.74
N VAL A 4 -6.03 -5.84 -17.69
CA VAL A 4 -5.68 -6.25 -16.33
C VAL A 4 -6.96 -6.22 -15.49
N LYS A 5 -7.56 -7.38 -15.23
CA LYS A 5 -8.82 -7.47 -14.48
C LYS A 5 -8.55 -7.42 -12.98
N VAL A 6 -8.87 -6.31 -12.34
CA VAL A 6 -8.54 -6.01 -10.95
C VAL A 6 -9.75 -6.21 -10.04
N ALA A 7 -9.55 -6.95 -8.96
CA ALA A 7 -10.45 -7.03 -7.83
C ALA A 7 -9.90 -6.25 -6.63
N ILE A 8 -10.76 -5.63 -5.82
CA ILE A 8 -10.37 -4.85 -4.64
C ILE A 8 -11.00 -5.42 -3.37
N ALA A 9 -10.19 -5.73 -2.36
CA ALA A 9 -10.63 -6.04 -1.01
C ALA A 9 -10.41 -4.84 -0.08
N GLY A 10 -11.51 -4.23 0.38
CA GLY A 10 -11.55 -2.99 1.14
C GLY A 10 -11.60 -1.77 0.23
N VAL A 11 -12.73 -1.06 0.20
CA VAL A 11 -12.98 0.11 -0.67
C VAL A 11 -12.73 1.40 0.13
N GLY A 12 -11.50 1.56 0.64
CA GLY A 12 -11.07 2.70 1.45
C GLY A 12 -10.54 3.90 0.65
N ASN A 13 -9.85 4.83 1.34
CA ASN A 13 -9.19 5.97 0.70
C ASN A 13 -8.13 5.55 -0.33
N CYS A 14 -7.34 4.50 -0.07
CA CYS A 14 -6.37 3.96 -1.02
C CYS A 14 -7.05 3.47 -2.31
N SER A 15 -8.16 2.74 -2.18
CA SER A 15 -8.96 2.26 -3.31
C SER A 15 -9.54 3.43 -4.11
N SER A 16 -10.01 4.47 -3.41
CA SER A 16 -10.47 5.70 -4.06
C SER A 16 -9.37 6.37 -4.87
N SER A 17 -8.17 6.50 -4.31
CA SER A 17 -7.02 7.07 -5.02
C SER A 17 -6.58 6.22 -6.22
N LEU A 18 -6.64 4.90 -6.09
CA LEU A 18 -6.32 3.96 -7.17
C LEU A 18 -7.30 4.11 -8.34
N VAL A 19 -8.62 4.02 -8.07
CA VAL A 19 -9.66 4.09 -9.10
C VAL A 19 -9.66 5.46 -9.78
N GLN A 20 -9.54 6.55 -9.01
CA GLN A 20 -9.38 7.90 -9.56
C GLN A 20 -8.11 8.02 -10.41
N GLY A 21 -6.99 7.43 -9.97
CA GLY A 21 -5.71 7.46 -10.68
C GLY A 21 -5.76 6.76 -12.05
N VAL A 22 -6.43 5.62 -12.12
CA VAL A 22 -6.63 4.88 -13.38
C VAL A 22 -7.43 5.74 -14.38
N GLU A 23 -8.54 6.34 -13.93
CA GLU A 23 -9.38 7.20 -14.78
C GLU A 23 -8.64 8.49 -15.19
N TYR A 24 -7.94 9.14 -14.26
CA TYR A 24 -7.24 10.41 -14.51
C TYR A 24 -6.13 10.28 -15.56
N TYR A 25 -5.41 9.15 -15.55
CA TYR A 25 -4.27 8.91 -16.45
C TYR A 25 -4.58 7.95 -17.61
N LYS A 26 -5.86 7.64 -17.88
CA LYS A 26 -6.25 6.70 -18.94
C LYS A 26 -5.81 7.13 -20.35
N ASP A 27 -5.69 8.44 -20.58
CA ASP A 27 -5.30 9.02 -21.86
C ASP A 27 -3.84 9.56 -21.85
N ALA A 28 -3.04 9.18 -20.85
CA ALA A 28 -1.64 9.57 -20.79
C ALA A 28 -0.85 9.01 -21.99
N ASP A 29 0.07 9.81 -22.55
CA ASP A 29 0.94 9.31 -23.63
C ASP A 29 1.99 8.35 -23.05
N GLU A 30 2.38 7.30 -23.78
CA GLU A 30 3.33 6.29 -23.27
C GLU A 30 4.70 6.88 -22.85
N GLY A 31 5.15 7.96 -23.51
CA GLY A 31 6.39 8.66 -23.18
C GLY A 31 6.22 9.81 -22.16
N GLN A 32 5.01 10.03 -21.65
CA GLN A 32 4.74 11.08 -20.68
C GLN A 32 5.32 10.71 -19.32
N PHE A 33 5.96 11.68 -18.67
CA PHE A 33 6.29 11.56 -17.26
C PHE A 33 5.01 11.73 -16.41
N VAL A 34 4.60 10.66 -15.72
CA VAL A 34 3.49 10.67 -14.77
C VAL A 34 4.03 10.54 -13.34
N PRO A 35 3.82 11.54 -12.47
CA PRO A 35 4.31 11.48 -11.09
C PRO A 35 3.80 10.25 -10.34
N GLY A 36 4.72 9.45 -9.81
CA GLY A 36 4.40 8.28 -8.99
C GLY A 36 4.26 6.96 -9.71
N LEU A 37 4.43 6.94 -11.04
CA LEU A 37 4.53 5.73 -11.85
C LEU A 37 5.95 5.56 -12.34
N MET A 38 6.39 4.30 -12.46
CA MET A 38 7.60 3.99 -13.23
C MET A 38 7.37 4.25 -14.72
N HIS A 39 6.30 3.66 -15.25
CA HIS A 39 5.96 3.69 -16.67
C HIS A 39 4.46 3.87 -16.87
N VAL A 40 4.09 4.67 -17.86
CA VAL A 40 2.70 4.74 -18.34
C VAL A 40 2.32 3.41 -18.98
N ASN A 41 3.21 2.84 -19.79
CA ASN A 41 3.09 1.48 -20.32
C ASN A 41 4.08 0.55 -19.59
N PHE A 42 3.57 -0.31 -18.70
CA PHE A 42 4.38 -1.24 -17.92
C PHE A 42 4.39 -2.62 -18.60
N GLY A 43 5.46 -2.93 -19.33
CA GLY A 43 5.64 -4.23 -19.98
C GLY A 43 4.56 -4.60 -21.01
N GLY A 44 3.95 -3.60 -21.65
CA GLY A 44 2.86 -3.75 -22.61
C GLY A 44 1.47 -3.46 -22.04
N TYR A 45 1.37 -3.13 -20.74
CA TYR A 45 0.15 -2.72 -20.05
C TYR A 45 0.10 -1.21 -19.81
N HIS A 46 -0.75 -0.54 -20.57
CA HIS A 46 -1.09 0.85 -20.34
C HIS A 46 -1.95 1.00 -19.06
N ILE A 47 -1.99 2.20 -18.47
CA ILE A 47 -2.87 2.49 -17.32
C ILE A 47 -4.34 2.20 -17.67
N ASN A 48 -4.75 2.54 -18.89
CA ASN A 48 -6.08 2.28 -19.45
C ASN A 48 -6.38 0.79 -19.70
N ASP A 49 -5.39 -0.09 -19.59
CA ASP A 49 -5.63 -1.53 -19.66
C ASP A 49 -6.16 -2.08 -18.33
N ILE A 50 -6.15 -1.29 -17.26
CA ILE A 50 -6.70 -1.66 -15.96
C ILE A 50 -8.23 -1.61 -16.00
N ASP A 51 -8.85 -2.73 -15.67
CA ASP A 51 -10.30 -2.90 -15.67
C ASP A 51 -10.75 -3.44 -14.32
N PHE A 52 -11.58 -2.71 -13.59
CA PHE A 52 -12.07 -3.17 -12.29
C PHE A 52 -13.24 -4.13 -12.50
N VAL A 53 -13.17 -5.32 -11.91
CA VAL A 53 -14.16 -6.39 -12.17
C VAL A 53 -14.89 -6.89 -10.93
N ALA A 54 -14.34 -6.64 -9.74
CA ALA A 54 -14.96 -7.01 -8.48
C ALA A 54 -14.49 -6.10 -7.34
N ALA A 55 -15.35 -5.86 -6.36
CA ALA A 55 -15.00 -5.13 -5.16
C ALA A 55 -15.69 -5.71 -3.93
N PHE A 56 -14.99 -5.71 -2.80
CA PHE A 56 -15.46 -6.27 -1.54
C PHE A 56 -15.30 -5.25 -0.41
N ASP A 57 -16.35 -5.09 0.40
CA ASP A 57 -16.30 -4.29 1.63
C ASP A 57 -17.25 -4.89 2.69
N VAL A 58 -17.23 -4.30 3.88
CA VAL A 58 -18.09 -4.65 5.02
C VAL A 58 -18.94 -3.48 5.49
N ASP A 59 -18.60 -2.25 5.05
CA ASP A 59 -19.33 -1.04 5.36
C ASP A 59 -20.69 -1.02 4.63
N ALA A 60 -21.76 -1.02 5.41
CA ALA A 60 -23.14 -0.99 4.92
C ALA A 60 -23.45 0.26 4.10
N ASN A 61 -22.65 1.34 4.22
CA ASN A 61 -22.80 2.50 3.37
C ASN A 61 -22.26 2.28 1.95
N LYS A 62 -21.34 1.32 1.77
CA LYS A 62 -20.65 1.05 0.49
C LYS A 62 -21.21 -0.16 -0.22
N VAL A 63 -21.52 -1.22 0.54
CA VAL A 63 -22.06 -2.47 0.01
C VAL A 63 -23.34 -2.20 -0.78
N GLY A 64 -23.44 -2.80 -1.97
CA GLY A 64 -24.56 -2.64 -2.91
C GLY A 64 -24.47 -1.43 -3.83
N LYS A 65 -23.46 -0.58 -3.69
CA LYS A 65 -23.21 0.55 -4.60
C LYS A 65 -22.26 0.16 -5.73
N ASP A 66 -22.31 0.90 -6.82
CA ASP A 66 -21.26 0.86 -7.84
C ASP A 66 -19.93 1.34 -7.23
N LEU A 67 -18.82 0.74 -7.67
CA LEU A 67 -17.49 1.08 -7.20
C LEU A 67 -17.17 2.56 -7.41
N SER A 68 -17.63 3.19 -8.50
CA SER A 68 -17.45 4.62 -8.75
C SER A 68 -18.13 5.52 -7.71
N GLU A 69 -19.20 5.05 -7.07
CA GLU A 69 -19.88 5.77 -5.97
C GLU A 69 -19.27 5.39 -4.61
N ALA A 70 -18.97 4.12 -4.40
CA ALA A 70 -18.46 3.61 -3.14
C ALA A 70 -17.12 4.23 -2.73
N ILE A 71 -16.25 4.53 -3.70
CA ILE A 71 -14.96 5.18 -3.46
C ILE A 71 -15.08 6.59 -2.87
N PHE A 72 -16.20 7.29 -3.11
CA PHE A 72 -16.49 8.62 -2.55
C PHE A 72 -17.42 8.56 -1.33
N THR A 73 -17.88 7.36 -0.96
CA THR A 73 -18.79 7.18 0.16
C THR A 73 -18.03 7.23 1.49
N LYS A 74 -18.54 8.06 2.41
CA LYS A 74 -18.01 8.16 3.78
C LYS A 74 -17.92 6.77 4.43
N PRO A 75 -16.86 6.50 5.24
CA PRO A 75 -15.92 7.47 5.80
C PRO A 75 -14.71 7.79 4.90
N ASN A 76 -14.73 7.42 3.61
CA ASN A 76 -13.69 7.88 2.70
C ASN A 76 -13.66 9.42 2.63
N CYS A 77 -12.45 9.98 2.62
CA CYS A 77 -12.19 11.41 2.73
C CYS A 77 -10.91 11.85 2.00
N THR A 78 -10.36 11.01 1.11
CA THR A 78 -9.23 11.41 0.26
C THR A 78 -9.65 12.47 -0.75
N ILE A 79 -8.68 13.28 -1.19
CA ILE A 79 -8.91 14.29 -2.22
C ILE A 79 -9.54 13.69 -3.48
N GLN A 80 -10.58 14.36 -3.98
CA GLN A 80 -11.14 14.05 -5.29
C GLN A 80 -10.37 14.82 -6.36
N PHE A 81 -9.58 14.12 -7.16
CA PHE A 81 -8.80 14.68 -8.26
C PHE A 81 -9.27 14.19 -9.63
N SER A 82 -10.18 13.21 -9.68
CA SER A 82 -10.87 12.78 -10.89
C SER A 82 -12.35 12.50 -10.59
N GLU A 83 -13.22 12.82 -11.54
CA GLU A 83 -14.53 12.19 -11.62
C GLU A 83 -14.37 10.78 -12.20
N VAL A 84 -15.15 9.82 -11.71
CA VAL A 84 -15.08 8.42 -12.17
C VAL A 84 -16.46 8.05 -12.74
N PRO A 85 -16.55 7.61 -14.00
CA PRO A 85 -17.82 7.17 -14.58
C PRO A 85 -18.30 5.88 -13.91
N GLU A 86 -19.59 5.56 -14.08
CA GLU A 86 -20.15 4.29 -13.60
C GLU A 86 -19.36 3.10 -14.16
N LEU A 87 -18.88 2.23 -13.27
CA LEU A 87 -18.02 1.11 -13.63
C LEU A 87 -18.80 -0.18 -13.88
N GLY A 88 -20.04 -0.27 -13.38
CA GLY A 88 -20.84 -1.49 -13.41
C GLY A 88 -20.35 -2.56 -12.44
N VAL A 89 -19.61 -2.16 -11.40
CA VAL A 89 -18.99 -3.06 -10.42
C VAL A 89 -19.64 -2.84 -9.07
N GLU A 90 -20.55 -3.73 -8.68
CA GLU A 90 -21.18 -3.67 -7.37
C GLU A 90 -20.17 -4.03 -6.25
N VAL A 91 -20.12 -3.22 -5.20
CA VAL A 91 -19.36 -3.55 -3.99
C VAL A 91 -20.11 -4.61 -3.19
N MET A 92 -19.55 -5.82 -3.16
CA MET A 92 -20.15 -6.98 -2.51
C MET A 92 -19.75 -7.08 -1.03
N ARG A 93 -20.66 -7.61 -0.23
CA ARG A 93 -20.40 -7.84 1.19
C ARG A 93 -19.52 -9.06 1.40
N ALA A 94 -18.37 -8.90 2.05
CA ALA A 94 -17.51 -10.01 2.44
C ALA A 94 -17.55 -10.28 3.97
N GLU A 95 -16.86 -11.33 4.41
CA GLU A 95 -16.70 -11.63 5.83
C GLU A 95 -15.90 -10.55 6.56
N VAL A 96 -16.37 -10.15 7.74
CA VAL A 96 -15.72 -9.09 8.55
C VAL A 96 -14.37 -9.54 9.10
N GLN A 97 -14.25 -10.80 9.52
CA GLN A 97 -13.09 -11.33 10.25
C GLN A 97 -12.66 -10.38 11.39
N ASP A 98 -11.37 -10.02 11.46
CA ASP A 98 -10.78 -9.02 12.35
C ASP A 98 -10.52 -7.66 11.66
N GLY A 99 -11.23 -7.43 10.54
CA GLY A 99 -11.19 -6.22 9.70
C GLY A 99 -11.51 -4.92 10.46
N ILE A 100 -12.36 -4.97 11.48
CA ILE A 100 -12.86 -3.79 12.19
C ILE A 100 -12.33 -3.75 13.63
N GLY A 101 -11.34 -2.88 13.86
CA GLY A 101 -10.78 -2.57 15.18
C GLY A 101 -11.75 -1.84 16.11
N LYS A 102 -11.36 -1.69 17.39
CA LYS A 102 -12.20 -1.08 18.44
C LYS A 102 -12.69 0.31 18.04
N TYR A 103 -11.81 1.13 17.49
CA TYR A 103 -12.11 2.53 17.12
C TYR A 103 -12.93 2.63 15.82
N LEU A 104 -12.88 1.62 14.96
CA LEU A 104 -13.65 1.60 13.71
C LEU A 104 -15.10 1.14 13.90
N LYS A 105 -15.42 0.38 14.96
CA LYS A 105 -16.78 -0.13 15.22
C LYS A 105 -17.87 0.95 15.30
N GLY A 106 -17.51 2.15 15.75
CA GLY A 106 -18.44 3.29 15.84
C GLY A 106 -18.54 4.12 14.56
N VAL A 107 -17.67 3.86 13.58
CA VAL A 107 -17.56 4.62 12.33
C VAL A 107 -18.07 3.81 11.14
N ILE A 108 -17.80 2.51 11.13
CA ILE A 108 -18.15 1.58 10.04
C ILE A 108 -19.37 0.76 10.47
N PRO A 109 -20.58 1.10 9.99
CA PRO A 109 -21.74 0.25 10.21
C PRO A 109 -21.61 -1.03 9.39
N VAL A 110 -21.94 -2.17 10.00
CA VAL A 110 -22.00 -3.47 9.31
C VAL A 110 -23.42 -3.98 9.36
N ASP A 111 -24.00 -4.25 8.19
CA ASP A 111 -25.27 -4.96 8.11
C ASP A 111 -25.02 -6.46 8.36
N LYS A 112 -25.57 -6.96 9.46
CA LYS A 112 -25.45 -8.37 9.87
C LYS A 112 -26.53 -9.25 9.25
N THR A 113 -27.54 -8.66 8.61
CA THR A 113 -28.64 -9.38 7.98
C THR A 113 -28.31 -9.80 6.55
N GLN A 114 -27.40 -9.08 5.89
CA GLN A 114 -26.89 -9.44 4.58
C GLN A 114 -25.82 -10.53 4.69
N GLU A 115 -25.93 -11.57 3.86
CA GLU A 115 -24.97 -12.67 3.82
C GLU A 115 -23.66 -12.24 3.14
N SER A 116 -22.54 -12.89 3.52
CA SER A 116 -21.26 -12.69 2.84
C SER A 116 -21.25 -13.47 1.52
N VAL A 117 -20.66 -12.89 0.48
CA VAL A 117 -20.40 -13.62 -0.77
C VAL A 117 -19.25 -14.63 -0.61
N ASN A 118 -19.21 -15.61 -1.51
CA ASN A 118 -18.03 -16.48 -1.68
C ASN A 118 -17.01 -15.75 -2.55
N VAL A 119 -15.96 -15.21 -1.92
CA VAL A 119 -14.95 -14.39 -2.60
C VAL A 119 -14.22 -15.18 -3.71
N ALA A 120 -13.79 -16.43 -3.46
CA ALA A 120 -13.13 -17.22 -4.49
C ALA A 120 -14.02 -17.43 -5.73
N GLN A 121 -15.30 -17.75 -5.52
CA GLN A 121 -16.25 -17.92 -6.64
C GLN A 121 -16.42 -16.63 -7.44
N ILE A 122 -16.55 -15.48 -6.77
CA ILE A 122 -16.69 -14.18 -7.45
C ILE A 122 -15.42 -13.85 -8.26
N LEU A 123 -14.24 -14.13 -7.73
CA LEU A 123 -12.97 -13.91 -8.44
C LEU A 123 -12.87 -14.80 -9.69
N GLU A 124 -13.31 -16.05 -9.59
CA GLU A 124 -13.38 -16.98 -10.74
C GLU A 124 -14.40 -16.51 -11.78
N ASP A 125 -15.62 -16.16 -11.36
CA ASP A 125 -16.71 -15.75 -12.25
C ASP A 125 -16.37 -14.44 -12.99
N ALA A 126 -15.66 -13.53 -12.32
CA ALA A 126 -15.15 -12.29 -12.90
C ALA A 126 -13.88 -12.48 -13.75
N ASP A 127 -13.28 -13.68 -13.73
CA ASP A 127 -11.98 -13.98 -14.34
C ASP A 127 -10.91 -12.96 -13.90
N ALA A 128 -10.86 -12.70 -12.58
CA ALA A 128 -9.98 -11.70 -12.01
C ALA A 128 -8.50 -12.10 -12.15
N ASP A 129 -7.68 -11.16 -12.59
CA ASP A 129 -6.25 -11.36 -12.72
C ASP A 129 -5.50 -11.14 -11.42
N VAL A 130 -5.90 -10.11 -10.67
CA VAL A 130 -5.23 -9.68 -9.45
C VAL A 130 -6.23 -9.15 -8.42
N LEU A 131 -6.10 -9.62 -7.18
CA LEU A 131 -6.78 -9.10 -6.02
C LEU A 131 -5.84 -8.19 -5.23
N ILE A 132 -6.27 -6.95 -5.01
CA ILE A 132 -5.57 -5.98 -4.18
C ILE A 132 -6.17 -5.99 -2.77
N SER A 133 -5.33 -6.19 -1.76
CA SER A 133 -5.73 -6.16 -0.35
C SER A 133 -5.41 -4.80 0.29
N TYR A 134 -6.46 -4.03 0.60
CA TYR A 134 -6.42 -2.77 1.35
C TYR A 134 -7.10 -2.89 2.71
N MET A 135 -6.88 -4.01 3.40
CA MET A 135 -7.43 -4.23 4.73
C MET A 135 -6.89 -3.22 5.76
N PRO A 136 -7.65 -2.90 6.83
CA PRO A 136 -7.13 -2.09 7.91
C PRO A 136 -5.92 -2.72 8.59
N VAL A 137 -5.02 -1.88 9.10
CA VAL A 137 -3.83 -2.33 9.82
C VAL A 137 -4.22 -3.17 11.04
N GLY A 138 -3.54 -4.31 11.21
CA GLY A 138 -3.84 -5.27 12.29
C GLY A 138 -4.96 -6.26 11.96
N SER A 139 -5.43 -6.31 10.72
CA SER A 139 -6.40 -7.31 10.25
C SER A 139 -5.69 -8.57 9.73
N PHE A 140 -5.23 -9.38 10.68
CA PHE A 140 -4.43 -10.59 10.48
C PHE A 140 -5.23 -11.71 9.79
N GLU A 141 -6.43 -11.99 10.32
CA GLU A 141 -7.31 -13.05 9.80
C GLU A 141 -7.95 -12.64 8.47
N ALA A 142 -8.36 -11.38 8.33
CA ALA A 142 -8.95 -10.87 7.10
C ALA A 142 -7.97 -10.92 5.92
N SER A 143 -6.72 -10.49 6.13
CA SER A 143 -5.72 -10.47 5.05
C SER A 143 -5.35 -11.88 4.61
N ARG A 144 -5.21 -12.82 5.55
CA ARG A 144 -5.01 -14.25 5.25
C ARG A 144 -6.24 -14.89 4.61
N TYR A 145 -7.44 -14.48 5.00
CA TYR A 145 -8.66 -14.92 4.33
C TYR A 145 -8.62 -14.55 2.85
N TYR A 146 -8.39 -13.27 2.50
CA TYR A 146 -8.31 -12.86 1.10
C TYR A 146 -7.16 -13.52 0.34
N ALA A 147 -5.99 -13.73 0.97
CA ALA A 147 -4.91 -14.47 0.34
C ALA A 147 -5.28 -15.94 0.04
N ARG A 148 -6.02 -16.61 0.94
CA ARG A 148 -6.58 -17.96 0.67
C ARG A 148 -7.57 -17.95 -0.47
N GLU A 149 -8.48 -16.97 -0.51
CA GLU A 149 -9.51 -16.90 -1.54
C GLU A 149 -8.91 -16.58 -2.93
N ALA A 150 -7.89 -15.71 -2.99
CA ALA A 150 -7.14 -15.46 -4.21
C ALA A 150 -6.43 -16.72 -4.72
N LEU A 151 -5.75 -17.47 -3.83
CA LEU A 151 -5.12 -18.74 -4.17
C LEU A 151 -6.11 -19.78 -4.71
N LYS A 152 -7.28 -19.92 -4.07
CA LYS A 152 -8.33 -20.85 -4.53
C LYS A 152 -8.79 -20.53 -5.96
N ALA A 153 -8.95 -19.24 -6.26
CA ALA A 153 -9.41 -18.75 -7.55
C ALA A 153 -8.32 -18.70 -8.64
N GLY A 154 -7.04 -18.99 -8.31
CA GLY A 154 -5.93 -18.76 -9.24
C GLY A 154 -5.71 -17.28 -9.59
N CYS A 155 -6.15 -16.37 -8.71
CA CYS A 155 -6.05 -14.93 -8.87
C CYS A 155 -4.77 -14.42 -8.20
N GLY A 156 -3.98 -13.60 -8.91
CA GLY A 156 -2.77 -13.00 -8.36
C GLY A 156 -3.09 -12.12 -7.15
N PHE A 157 -2.10 -11.88 -6.29
CA PHE A 157 -2.35 -11.18 -5.02
C PHE A 157 -1.37 -10.02 -4.77
N VAL A 158 -1.90 -8.86 -4.44
CA VAL A 158 -1.14 -7.67 -4.04
C VAL A 158 -1.49 -7.31 -2.61
N ASN A 159 -0.53 -7.43 -1.70
CA ASN A 159 -0.73 -7.14 -0.28
C ASN A 159 -0.21 -5.75 0.11
N CYS A 160 -1.11 -4.77 0.20
CA CYS A 160 -0.71 -3.39 0.50
C CYS A 160 -0.51 -3.11 2.00
N ILE A 161 -0.80 -4.08 2.88
CA ILE A 161 -0.88 -3.86 4.33
C ILE A 161 0.30 -4.54 5.06
N PRO A 162 0.61 -4.17 6.32
CA PRO A 162 1.75 -4.68 7.07
C PRO A 162 1.48 -6.03 7.73
N GLU A 163 0.83 -6.94 7.01
CA GLU A 163 0.63 -8.33 7.43
C GLU A 163 1.55 -9.22 6.59
N PHE A 164 2.30 -10.11 7.24
CA PHE A 164 3.30 -10.92 6.53
C PHE A 164 2.62 -12.10 5.84
N ILE A 165 2.53 -12.00 4.52
CA ILE A 165 1.95 -12.98 3.62
C ILE A 165 2.95 -13.24 2.50
N VAL A 166 3.28 -12.24 1.68
CA VAL A 166 4.21 -12.46 0.57
C VAL A 166 5.64 -12.62 1.08
N SER A 167 6.01 -11.93 2.15
CA SER A 167 7.32 -12.08 2.80
C SER A 167 7.41 -13.29 3.72
N ASP A 168 6.29 -13.95 4.03
CA ASP A 168 6.27 -15.17 4.83
C ASP A 168 6.61 -16.37 3.94
N LYS A 169 7.53 -17.22 4.42
CA LYS A 169 8.04 -18.33 3.61
C LYS A 169 6.97 -19.37 3.29
N GLU A 170 6.11 -19.72 4.24
CA GLU A 170 5.08 -20.75 4.03
C GLU A 170 3.99 -20.26 3.07
N TRP A 171 3.66 -18.96 3.12
CA TRP A 171 2.74 -18.36 2.17
C TRP A 171 3.34 -18.20 0.79
N GLY A 172 4.59 -17.73 0.69
CA GLY A 172 5.31 -17.65 -0.57
C GLY A 172 5.37 -19.00 -1.30
N GLU A 173 5.68 -20.09 -0.58
CA GLU A 173 5.69 -21.45 -1.12
C GLU A 173 4.31 -21.87 -1.65
N LYS A 174 3.20 -21.54 -0.97
CA LYS A 174 1.84 -21.84 -1.45
C LYS A 174 1.51 -21.13 -2.76
N PHE A 175 1.91 -19.87 -2.92
CA PHE A 175 1.73 -19.13 -4.17
C PHE A 175 2.58 -19.71 -5.31
N GLU A 176 3.82 -20.11 -5.01
CA GLU A 176 4.71 -20.75 -5.97
C GLU A 176 4.19 -22.12 -6.43
N GLU A 177 3.76 -22.98 -5.50
CA GLU A 177 3.17 -24.29 -5.80
C GLU A 177 1.87 -24.20 -6.60
N ALA A 178 1.07 -23.16 -6.37
CA ALA A 178 -0.16 -22.90 -7.12
C ALA A 178 0.09 -22.25 -8.50
N GLY A 179 1.32 -21.81 -8.80
CA GLY A 179 1.60 -21.06 -10.02
C GLY A 179 0.96 -19.66 -10.03
N VAL A 180 0.65 -19.10 -8.87
CA VAL A 180 -0.07 -17.82 -8.73
C VAL A 180 0.92 -16.73 -8.30
N PRO A 181 1.08 -15.63 -9.07
CA PRO A 181 1.99 -14.55 -8.68
C PRO A 181 1.47 -13.73 -7.51
N CYS A 182 2.37 -13.27 -6.64
CA CYS A 182 2.04 -12.33 -5.57
C CYS A 182 3.13 -11.28 -5.32
N ALA A 183 2.73 -10.10 -4.82
CA ALA A 183 3.64 -9.00 -4.49
C ALA A 183 3.24 -8.34 -3.15
N GLY A 184 4.22 -8.10 -2.28
CA GLY A 184 3.99 -7.68 -0.90
C GLY A 184 5.29 -7.65 -0.08
N ASP A 185 5.31 -7.16 1.17
CA ASP A 185 4.18 -6.67 1.98
C ASP A 185 4.39 -5.21 2.45
N ASP A 186 3.30 -4.50 2.78
CA ASP A 186 3.25 -3.09 3.19
C ASP A 186 3.70 -2.11 2.09
N ILE A 187 2.76 -1.59 1.30
CA ILE A 187 3.07 -0.74 0.13
C ILE A 187 3.89 0.50 0.51
N LYS A 188 4.88 0.86 -0.32
CA LYS A 188 5.62 2.12 -0.19
C LYS A 188 4.74 3.31 -0.59
N SER A 189 5.02 4.44 0.03
CA SER A 189 4.57 5.74 -0.43
C SER A 189 5.69 6.39 -1.25
N GLN A 190 5.39 7.26 -2.21
CA GLN A 190 6.41 7.97 -2.99
C GLN A 190 7.31 8.80 -2.08
N VAL A 191 6.71 9.69 -1.27
CA VAL A 191 7.43 10.49 -0.29
C VAL A 191 6.67 10.47 1.03
N GLY A 192 7.14 9.64 1.95
CA GLY A 192 6.62 9.54 3.31
C GLY A 192 7.54 10.12 4.37
N ALA A 193 7.02 10.20 5.60
CA ALA A 193 7.80 10.67 6.75
C ALA A 193 9.06 9.82 7.02
N THR A 194 8.97 8.49 6.91
CA THR A 194 10.09 7.59 7.20
C THR A 194 11.25 7.77 6.22
N ILE A 195 10.98 7.89 4.91
CA ILE A 195 12.04 8.09 3.92
C ILE A 195 12.70 9.46 4.07
N LEU A 196 11.92 10.51 4.36
CA LEU A 196 12.47 11.84 4.64
C LEU A 196 13.36 11.84 5.89
N HIS A 197 12.93 11.17 6.97
CA HIS A 197 13.72 11.07 8.19
C HIS A 197 15.02 10.29 7.97
N ARG A 198 14.96 9.17 7.23
CA ARG A 198 16.16 8.41 6.83
C ARG A 198 17.13 9.27 6.02
N ALA A 199 16.63 10.06 5.07
CA ALA A 199 17.46 10.96 4.26
C ALA A 199 18.15 12.03 5.12
N ILE A 200 17.45 12.60 6.11
CA ILE A 200 18.04 13.54 7.06
C ILE A 200 19.13 12.86 7.90
N ALA A 201 18.86 11.69 8.48
CA ALA A 201 19.83 10.95 9.29
C ALA A 201 21.09 10.57 8.49
N THR A 202 20.90 10.08 7.26
CA THR A 202 21.98 9.73 6.32
C THR A 202 22.80 10.95 5.95
N LEU A 203 22.16 12.06 5.59
CA LEU A 203 22.84 13.32 5.27
C LEU A 203 23.70 13.80 6.44
N LEU A 204 23.18 13.77 7.67
CA LEU A 204 23.95 14.17 8.85
C LEU A 204 25.18 13.28 9.01
N HIS A 205 25.01 11.96 8.91
CA HIS A 205 26.11 11.01 9.00
C HIS A 205 27.18 11.23 7.94
N ASP A 206 26.78 11.31 6.66
CA ASP A 206 27.67 11.45 5.50
C ASP A 206 28.47 12.76 5.54
N ARG A 207 27.93 13.80 6.18
CA ARG A 207 28.59 15.10 6.35
C ARG A 207 29.39 15.21 7.64
N GLY A 208 29.54 14.11 8.39
CA GLY A 208 30.30 14.07 9.64
C GLY A 208 29.62 14.80 10.80
N VAL A 209 28.30 14.98 10.74
CA VAL A 209 27.49 15.52 11.84
C VAL A 209 27.01 14.36 12.70
N LYS A 210 27.29 14.41 14.00
CA LYS A 210 26.79 13.41 14.94
C LYS A 210 25.34 13.73 15.29
N LEU A 211 24.43 12.80 15.03
CA LEU A 211 23.04 12.86 15.49
C LEU A 211 23.00 12.47 16.97
N ASP A 212 22.50 13.35 17.82
CA ASP A 212 22.45 13.13 19.27
C ASP A 212 21.06 12.67 19.74
N GLU A 213 19.98 13.19 19.16
CA GLU A 213 18.60 12.80 19.45
C GLU A 213 17.68 13.17 18.28
N SER A 214 16.60 12.41 18.08
CA SER A 214 15.58 12.73 17.08
C SER A 214 14.20 12.16 17.42
N TYR A 215 13.14 12.82 16.96
CA TYR A 215 11.79 12.29 17.02
C TYR A 215 11.00 12.57 15.74
N GLN A 216 9.97 11.76 15.52
CA GLN A 216 9.02 11.90 14.43
C GLN A 216 7.61 11.73 14.96
N LEU A 217 6.80 12.78 14.81
CA LEU A 217 5.38 12.79 15.14
C LEU A 217 4.57 12.75 13.85
N ASN A 218 3.53 11.92 13.81
CA ASN A 218 2.63 11.83 12.65
C ASN A 218 1.18 11.98 13.11
N VAL A 219 0.43 12.88 12.50
CA VAL A 219 -1.01 13.08 12.73
C VAL A 219 -1.76 13.01 11.40
N GLY A 220 -3.01 12.54 11.45
CA GLY A 220 -3.89 12.42 10.28
C GLY A 220 -5.35 12.26 10.70
N GLY A 221 -6.28 12.39 9.75
CA GLY A 221 -7.72 12.42 10.01
C GLY A 221 -8.54 11.29 9.39
N ASN A 222 -7.90 10.33 8.70
CA ASN A 222 -8.59 9.23 8.05
C ASN A 222 -8.81 8.03 8.99
N THR A 223 -9.56 7.04 8.50
CA THR A 223 -9.86 5.82 9.26
C THR A 223 -8.62 4.95 9.54
N ASP A 224 -7.56 5.03 8.73
CA ASP A 224 -6.29 4.34 9.02
C ASP A 224 -5.62 4.93 10.27
N PHE A 225 -5.53 6.26 10.38
CA PHE A 225 -5.03 6.93 11.59
C PHE A 225 -5.90 6.66 12.82
N LEU A 226 -7.23 6.63 12.65
CA LEU A 226 -8.15 6.28 13.73
C LEU A 226 -7.93 4.84 14.22
N ASN A 227 -7.75 3.90 13.28
CA ASN A 227 -7.45 2.50 13.57
C ASN A 227 -6.08 2.35 14.27
N MET A 228 -5.11 3.20 13.91
CA MET A 228 -3.81 3.26 14.56
C MET A 228 -3.84 3.80 15.99
N LEU A 229 -4.93 4.39 16.50
CA LEU A 229 -4.99 4.73 17.94
C LEU A 229 -4.96 3.50 18.85
N GLU A 230 -5.27 2.32 18.30
CA GLU A 230 -5.20 1.05 19.01
C GLU A 230 -3.74 0.58 19.14
N GLU A 231 -3.07 0.92 20.24
CA GLU A 231 -1.64 0.60 20.46
C GLU A 231 -1.28 -0.89 20.25
N GLU A 232 -2.20 -1.81 20.59
CA GLU A 232 -2.01 -3.25 20.40
C GLU A 232 -1.76 -3.62 18.93
N ARG A 233 -2.40 -2.90 17.99
CA ARG A 233 -2.23 -3.08 16.54
C ARG A 233 -0.96 -2.43 15.97
N LEU A 234 -0.23 -1.64 16.78
CA LEU A 234 0.89 -0.81 16.34
C LEU A 234 2.28 -1.29 16.76
N SER A 235 2.36 -2.23 17.70
CA SER A 235 3.63 -2.61 18.35
C SER A 235 4.74 -2.91 17.34
N SER A 236 4.44 -3.69 16.29
CA SER A 236 5.36 -4.03 15.19
C SER A 236 5.77 -2.80 14.36
N LYS A 237 4.80 -1.96 13.95
CA LYS A 237 5.04 -0.77 13.12
C LYS A 237 5.92 0.28 13.79
N ARG A 238 5.83 0.41 15.11
CA ARG A 238 6.65 1.37 15.85
C ARG A 238 8.11 0.94 15.91
N VAL A 239 8.35 -0.36 16.11
CA VAL A 239 9.70 -0.94 16.08
C VAL A 239 10.30 -0.79 14.70
N SER A 240 9.61 -1.23 13.64
CA SER A 240 10.14 -1.19 12.27
C SER A 240 10.49 0.22 11.79
N LYS A 241 9.64 1.22 12.09
CA LYS A 241 9.93 2.63 11.74
C LYS A 241 11.11 3.20 12.52
N THR A 242 11.29 2.78 13.77
CA THR A 242 12.42 3.22 14.59
C THR A 242 13.72 2.63 14.08
N GLU A 243 13.75 1.33 13.79
CA GLU A 243 14.90 0.62 13.23
C GLU A 243 15.30 1.17 11.85
N ALA A 244 14.32 1.52 11.00
CA ALA A 244 14.58 2.09 9.69
C ALA A 244 15.42 3.38 9.75
N VAL A 245 15.27 4.19 10.80
CA VAL A 245 16.08 5.41 11.03
C VAL A 245 17.35 5.10 11.81
N ALA A 246 17.27 4.26 12.84
CA ALA A 246 18.42 3.89 13.68
C ALA A 246 19.57 3.27 12.87
N THR A 247 19.24 2.46 11.86
CA THR A 247 20.22 1.80 10.98
C THR A 247 20.98 2.75 10.04
N GLN A 248 20.54 4.01 9.90
CA GLN A 248 21.21 4.97 9.04
C GLN A 248 22.47 5.57 9.67
N VAL A 249 22.72 5.30 10.96
CA VAL A 249 23.90 5.77 11.68
C VAL A 249 24.58 4.61 12.41
N PRO A 250 25.92 4.58 12.51
CA PRO A 250 26.66 3.44 13.08
C PRO A 250 26.72 3.47 14.62
N TYR A 251 25.81 4.20 15.28
CA TYR A 251 25.79 4.40 16.72
C TYR A 251 24.35 4.51 17.23
N GLU A 252 24.15 4.25 18.52
CA GLU A 252 22.82 4.40 19.14
C GLU A 252 22.41 5.87 19.19
N VAL A 253 21.15 6.12 18.81
CA VAL A 253 20.50 7.43 18.88
C VAL A 253 19.19 7.26 19.64
N PRO A 254 18.92 8.09 20.67
CA PRO A 254 17.59 8.22 21.25
C PRO A 254 16.57 8.63 20.18
N LEU A 255 15.64 7.73 19.87
CA LEU A 255 14.61 7.91 18.85
C LEU A 255 13.20 7.69 19.42
N LYS A 256 12.26 8.54 18.99
CA LYS A 256 10.82 8.36 19.21
C LYS A 256 10.08 8.57 17.91
N ILE A 257 9.62 7.48 17.28
CA ILE A 257 8.94 7.52 15.98
C ILE A 257 7.61 6.78 16.08
N GLY A 258 6.53 7.33 15.53
CA GLY A 258 5.24 6.64 15.46
C GLY A 258 4.07 7.55 15.12
N PRO A 259 2.87 6.98 14.89
CA PRO A 259 1.64 7.76 14.90
C PRO A 259 1.49 8.45 16.28
N SER A 260 0.99 9.67 16.25
CA SER A 260 0.94 10.55 17.43
C SER A 260 -0.48 10.85 17.85
N ASP A 261 -1.36 11.18 16.90
CA ASP A 261 -2.75 11.51 17.20
C ASP A 261 -3.66 11.40 15.96
N TYR A 262 -4.96 11.39 16.21
CA TYR A 262 -6.02 11.45 15.21
C TYR A 262 -6.67 12.84 15.25
N ILE A 263 -6.64 13.54 14.12
CA ILE A 263 -7.19 14.89 13.99
C ILE A 263 -8.21 14.88 12.85
N PRO A 264 -9.53 14.77 13.15
CA PRO A 264 -10.54 14.42 12.15
C PRO A 264 -10.65 15.42 11.00
N PHE A 265 -10.41 16.72 11.24
CA PHE A 265 -10.49 17.75 10.21
C PHE A 265 -9.25 17.82 9.29
N LEU A 266 -8.28 16.92 9.47
CA LEU A 266 -7.21 16.73 8.49
C LEU A 266 -7.63 15.80 7.35
N ASP A 267 -8.76 15.10 7.47
CA ASP A 267 -9.21 14.12 6.47
C ASP A 267 -8.05 13.17 6.10
N ASP A 268 -7.77 12.95 4.81
CA ASP A 268 -6.67 12.10 4.35
C ASP A 268 -5.30 12.78 4.32
N ASN A 269 -5.21 14.07 4.65
CA ASN A 269 -3.93 14.76 4.77
C ASN A 269 -3.21 14.34 6.05
N LYS A 270 -1.96 13.94 5.86
CA LYS A 270 -1.04 13.50 6.90
C LYS A 270 0.03 14.54 7.11
N VAL A 271 0.14 14.98 8.35
CA VAL A 271 1.17 15.93 8.77
C VAL A 271 2.19 15.21 9.62
N CYS A 272 3.46 15.33 9.24
CA CYS A 272 4.58 14.83 10.00
C CYS A 272 5.48 15.97 10.45
N HIS A 273 5.89 15.90 11.72
CA HIS A 273 6.93 16.74 12.30
C HIS A 273 8.15 15.87 12.63
N ILE A 274 9.30 16.24 12.08
CA ILE A 274 10.59 15.60 12.36
C ILE A 274 11.47 16.65 13.05
N TYR A 275 12.01 16.28 14.20
CA TYR A 275 13.05 17.05 14.88
C TYR A 275 14.30 16.21 14.96
N ALA A 276 15.42 16.75 14.50
CA ALA A 276 16.74 16.13 14.63
C ALA A 276 17.73 17.12 15.22
N LYS A 277 18.45 16.69 16.25
CA LYS A 277 19.50 17.47 16.91
C LYS A 277 20.82 16.75 16.83
N GLY A 278 21.87 17.48 16.50
CA GLY A 278 23.21 16.94 16.41
C GLY A 278 24.29 17.98 16.67
N ARG A 279 25.54 17.57 16.47
CA ARG A 279 26.74 18.41 16.66
C ARG A 279 27.66 18.36 15.45
N LYS A 280 28.12 19.54 15.06
CA LYS A 280 29.09 19.77 13.98
C LYS A 280 30.52 19.83 14.55
N PHE A 281 31.47 20.20 13.69
CA PHE A 281 32.85 20.50 14.09
C PHE A 281 32.90 21.45 15.29
N GLY A 282 33.71 21.10 16.30
CA GLY A 282 33.83 21.86 17.54
C GLY A 282 32.64 21.70 18.49
N ASP A 283 31.88 20.61 18.38
CA ASP A 283 30.67 20.32 19.18
C ASP A 283 29.58 21.40 19.07
N VAL A 284 29.62 22.21 18.01
CA VAL A 284 28.63 23.27 17.77
C VAL A 284 27.28 22.64 17.45
N PRO A 285 26.20 23.01 18.15
CA PRO A 285 24.89 22.40 17.95
C PRO A 285 24.32 22.68 16.56
N LEU A 286 23.55 21.72 16.07
CA LEU A 286 22.73 21.78 14.88
C LEU A 286 21.35 21.25 15.23
N GLU A 287 20.31 21.98 14.84
CA GLU A 287 18.93 21.56 15.01
C GLU A 287 18.23 21.65 13.65
N ILE A 288 17.42 20.65 13.36
CA ILE A 288 16.58 20.55 12.16
C ILE A 288 15.15 20.33 12.65
N ASP A 289 14.24 21.22 12.23
CA ASP A 289 12.80 21.07 12.40
C ASP A 289 12.16 21.04 11.01
N VAL A 290 11.44 19.97 10.71
CA VAL A 290 10.84 19.72 9.40
C VAL A 290 9.37 19.39 9.59
N LYS A 291 8.52 20.09 8.83
CA LYS A 291 7.13 19.74 8.62
C LYS A 291 6.94 19.18 7.21
N LEU A 292 6.39 17.98 7.12
CA LEU A 292 5.92 17.37 5.88
C LEU A 292 4.38 17.32 5.92
N SER A 293 3.72 17.72 4.84
CA SER A 293 2.27 17.57 4.65
C SER A 293 2.05 16.85 3.33
N VAL A 294 1.34 15.73 3.35
CA VAL A 294 1.06 14.92 2.16
C VAL A 294 -0.35 14.36 2.24
N GLU A 295 -1.00 14.22 1.09
CA GLU A 295 -2.20 13.40 0.99
C GLU A 295 -1.78 11.92 1.09
N ASP A 296 -2.24 11.17 2.11
CA ASP A 296 -1.63 9.87 2.42
C ASP A 296 -1.96 8.81 1.36
N SER A 297 -3.20 8.76 0.88
CA SER A 297 -3.66 7.68 0.00
C SER A 297 -3.13 7.78 -1.43
N PRO A 298 -3.18 8.94 -2.13
CA PRO A 298 -2.62 9.09 -3.47
C PRO A 298 -1.11 8.85 -3.53
N ASN A 299 -0.42 9.04 -2.38
CA ASN A 299 1.02 8.80 -2.25
C ASN A 299 1.42 7.34 -2.51
N SER A 300 0.47 6.39 -2.54
CA SER A 300 0.73 4.97 -2.85
C SER A 300 0.03 4.46 -4.11
N ALA A 301 -0.94 5.19 -4.66
CA ALA A 301 -1.77 4.72 -5.78
C ALA A 301 -0.94 4.35 -7.02
N GLY A 302 0.03 5.20 -7.41
CA GLY A 302 0.91 4.91 -8.53
C GLY A 302 1.76 3.65 -8.33
N VAL A 303 2.28 3.46 -7.11
CA VAL A 303 3.07 2.27 -6.75
C VAL A 303 2.23 0.99 -6.86
N VAL A 304 0.93 1.07 -6.52
CA VAL A 304 0.00 -0.07 -6.67
C VAL A 304 -0.32 -0.33 -8.14
N ILE A 305 -0.47 0.71 -8.97
CA ILE A 305 -0.65 0.57 -10.42
C ILE A 305 0.54 -0.16 -11.05
N ASP A 306 1.78 0.17 -10.68
CA ASP A 306 2.98 -0.60 -11.09
C ASP A 306 2.89 -2.07 -10.61
N ALA A 307 2.58 -2.30 -9.33
CA ALA A 307 2.53 -3.65 -8.74
C ALA A 307 1.47 -4.56 -9.39
N LEU A 308 0.25 -4.07 -9.62
CA LEU A 308 -0.83 -4.88 -10.22
C LEU A 308 -0.54 -5.26 -11.67
N ARG A 309 0.10 -4.37 -12.45
CA ARG A 309 0.50 -4.65 -13.84
C ARG A 309 1.62 -5.66 -13.88
N ALA A 310 2.55 -5.60 -12.92
CA ALA A 310 3.60 -6.59 -12.79
C ALA A 310 3.07 -7.98 -12.43
N VAL A 311 2.08 -8.08 -11.53
CA VAL A 311 1.41 -9.34 -11.21
C VAL A 311 0.71 -9.92 -12.44
N LYS A 312 0.03 -9.08 -13.24
CA LYS A 312 -0.55 -9.54 -14.52
C LYS A 312 0.51 -10.03 -15.52
N LEU A 313 1.61 -9.29 -15.65
CA LEU A 313 2.70 -9.66 -16.54
C LEU A 313 3.35 -10.99 -16.14
N ALA A 314 3.50 -11.25 -14.84
CA ALA A 314 3.97 -12.54 -14.32
C ALA A 314 2.98 -13.66 -14.64
N LYS A 315 1.67 -13.42 -14.45
CA LYS A 315 0.61 -14.38 -14.77
C LYS A 315 0.64 -14.80 -16.24
N ASP A 316 0.84 -13.84 -17.17
CA ASP A 316 0.99 -14.13 -18.60
C ASP A 316 2.22 -14.94 -18.99
N ARG A 317 3.24 -14.92 -18.12
CA ARG A 317 4.50 -15.64 -18.30
C ARG A 317 4.51 -16.96 -17.54
N ASP A 318 3.38 -17.37 -16.97
CA ASP A 318 3.25 -18.54 -16.10
C ASP A 318 4.23 -18.52 -14.91
N VAL A 319 4.55 -17.32 -14.41
CA VAL A 319 5.42 -17.10 -13.25
C VAL A 319 4.57 -17.01 -11.99
N GLY A 320 4.71 -18.00 -11.11
CA GLY A 320 4.06 -18.06 -9.80
C GLY A 320 4.97 -17.64 -8.63
N GLY A 321 4.36 -17.44 -7.47
CA GLY A 321 5.06 -17.12 -6.23
C GLY A 321 5.41 -15.62 -6.07
N PRO A 322 6.20 -15.30 -5.04
CA PRO A 322 6.57 -13.91 -4.74
C PRO A 322 7.41 -13.27 -5.85
N LEU A 323 6.94 -12.13 -6.38
CA LEU A 323 7.68 -11.28 -7.32
C LEU A 323 8.71 -10.47 -6.57
N THR A 324 9.91 -11.03 -6.37
CA THR A 324 10.95 -10.46 -5.50
C THR A 324 11.42 -9.07 -5.92
N SER A 325 11.56 -8.80 -7.22
CA SER A 325 12.02 -7.52 -7.76
C SER A 325 10.98 -6.43 -7.57
N ILE A 326 9.73 -6.76 -7.90
CA ILE A 326 8.58 -5.87 -7.72
C ILE A 326 8.33 -5.62 -6.23
N SER A 327 8.41 -6.67 -5.41
CA SER A 327 8.22 -6.57 -3.97
C SER A 327 9.25 -5.63 -3.35
N ALA A 328 10.53 -5.78 -3.71
CA ALA A 328 11.60 -4.94 -3.18
C ALA A 328 11.47 -3.47 -3.59
N TYR A 329 11.01 -3.21 -4.81
CA TYR A 329 10.79 -1.85 -5.28
C TYR A 329 9.55 -1.21 -4.66
N CYS A 330 8.40 -1.89 -4.70
CA CYS A 330 7.09 -1.32 -4.34
C CYS A 330 6.72 -1.42 -2.85
N PHE A 331 7.37 -2.28 -2.05
CA PHE A 331 6.91 -2.61 -0.70
C PHE A 331 7.99 -2.45 0.37
N LYS A 332 7.59 -2.14 1.59
CA LYS A 332 8.50 -1.87 2.73
C LYS A 332 9.07 -3.15 3.32
N HIS A 333 8.36 -4.26 3.22
CA HIS A 333 8.78 -5.55 3.75
C HIS A 333 8.73 -6.63 2.65
N PRO A 334 9.64 -6.58 1.67
CA PRO A 334 9.73 -7.60 0.63
C PRO A 334 10.27 -8.94 1.18
N PRO A 335 10.07 -10.05 0.44
CA PRO A 335 10.70 -11.34 0.77
C PRO A 335 12.24 -11.26 0.77
N ILE A 336 12.80 -10.45 -0.13
CA ILE A 336 14.25 -10.20 -0.26
C ILE A 336 14.47 -8.70 -0.25
N GLN A 337 15.28 -8.22 0.69
CA GLN A 337 15.69 -6.81 0.75
C GLN A 337 16.71 -6.51 -0.35
N ILE A 338 16.35 -5.60 -1.26
CA ILE A 338 17.23 -5.09 -2.32
C ILE A 338 17.35 -3.58 -2.13
N PRO A 339 18.56 -2.97 -2.20
CA PRO A 339 18.71 -1.52 -2.16
C PRO A 339 17.84 -0.83 -3.21
N ASP A 340 17.19 0.28 -2.88
CA ASP A 340 16.23 0.95 -3.77
C ASP A 340 16.83 1.26 -5.17
N SER A 341 18.13 1.60 -5.24
CA SER A 341 18.84 1.86 -6.50
C SER A 341 18.99 0.62 -7.40
N GLU A 342 19.13 -0.56 -6.80
CA GLU A 342 19.22 -1.84 -7.52
C GLU A 342 17.82 -2.40 -7.82
N ALA A 343 16.85 -2.14 -6.94
CA ALA A 343 15.48 -2.59 -7.11
C ALA A 343 14.84 -2.01 -8.38
N VAL A 344 15.08 -0.73 -8.70
CA VAL A 344 14.61 -0.11 -9.95
C VAL A 344 15.10 -0.90 -11.17
N GLN A 345 16.40 -1.18 -11.22
CA GLN A 345 16.99 -1.93 -12.33
C GLN A 345 16.42 -3.36 -12.40
N ALA A 346 16.22 -4.03 -11.26
CA ALA A 346 15.63 -5.35 -11.22
C ALA A 346 14.19 -5.37 -11.78
N VAL A 347 13.42 -4.30 -11.57
CA VAL A 347 12.09 -4.15 -12.18
C VAL A 347 12.19 -3.92 -13.69
N GLU A 348 13.15 -3.11 -14.17
CA GLU A 348 13.37 -2.95 -15.62
C GLU A 348 13.75 -4.27 -16.30
N GLU A 349 14.66 -5.05 -15.69
CA GLU A 349 15.03 -6.40 -16.16
C GLU A 349 13.83 -7.35 -16.18
N PHE A 350 12.96 -7.28 -15.16
CA PHE A 350 11.71 -8.03 -15.12
C PHE A 350 10.78 -7.60 -16.25
N ILE A 351 10.56 -6.30 -16.48
CA ILE A 351 9.74 -5.79 -17.58
C ILE A 351 10.26 -6.31 -18.93
N ALA A 352 11.58 -6.23 -19.15
CA ALA A 352 12.24 -6.69 -20.38
C ALA A 352 12.23 -8.22 -20.56
N GLY A 353 11.91 -8.99 -19.53
CA GLY A 353 11.94 -10.47 -19.55
C GLY A 353 13.33 -11.05 -19.40
N GLU A 354 14.30 -10.26 -18.94
CA GLU A 354 15.66 -10.69 -18.61
C GLU A 354 15.74 -11.32 -17.22
N ARG A 355 14.73 -11.06 -16.38
CA ARG A 355 14.55 -11.60 -15.04
C ARG A 355 13.15 -12.19 -14.86
N GLU A 356 13.07 -13.30 -14.14
CA GLU A 356 11.82 -14.03 -13.90
C GLU A 356 10.91 -13.33 -12.88
N ARG A 357 11.42 -12.91 -11.71
CA ARG A 357 10.64 -12.39 -10.58
C ARG A 357 11.32 -11.30 -9.76
#